data_AF-A0A9D6KVH9-F1
#
_entry.id   AF-A0A9D6KVH9-F1
#
_cell.length_a   1.000
_cell.length_b   1.000
_cell.length_c   1.000
_cell.angle_alpha   90.00
_cell.angle_beta   90.00
_cell.angle_gamma   90.00
#
_symmetry.space_group_name_H-M   'P 1'
#
loop_
_entity.id
_entity.type
_entity.pdbx_description
1 polymer ?
#
loop_
_entity_poly.entity_id
_entity_poly.type
_entity_poly.pdbx_seq_one_letter_code
_entity_poly.pdbx_strand_id
1 'polypeptide(L)' 'MTLHIVKLCVGAESVEDLAEWQIGQLKRAQKAKARSIHPQQKTHPVCGTRMWPKRVEDVLAGGSLYWVIKGVI' A
#
# COMPACT_ATOMS: atom_id res chain seq x y z
N MET A 1 -7.32 -9.23 -18.29
CA MET A 1 -6.80 -7.91 -18.74
C MET A 1 -6.21 -7.25 -17.51
N THR A 2 -5.03 -6.63 -17.61
CA THR A 2 -4.39 -5.97 -16.45
C THR A 2 -5.30 -4.92 -15.83
N LEU A 3 -5.42 -4.93 -14.50
CA LEU A 3 -6.18 -3.96 -13.74
C LEU A 3 -5.28 -3.20 -12.76
N HIS A 4 -5.52 -1.91 -12.65
CA HIS A 4 -4.85 -1.05 -11.67
C HIS A 4 -5.84 -0.63 -10.59
N ILE A 5 -5.33 -0.44 -9.37
CA ILE A 5 -6.11 0.08 -8.24
C ILE A 5 -5.72 1.54 -8.04
N VAL A 6 -6.70 2.42 -7.92
CA VAL A 6 -6.49 3.82 -7.55
C VAL A 6 -7.06 4.04 -6.16
N LYS A 7 -6.28 4.63 -5.26
CA LYS A 7 -6.72 5.00 -3.91
C LYS A 7 -6.44 6.46 -3.61
N LEU A 8 -7.40 7.11 -2.98
CA LEU A 8 -7.22 8.44 -2.43
C LEU A 8 -6.32 8.38 -1.19
N CYS A 9 -5.22 9.14 -1.20
CA CYS A 9 -4.33 9.29 -0.06
C CYS A 9 -4.73 10.54 0.71
N VAL A 10 -5.42 10.35 1.84
CA VAL A 10 -5.82 11.45 2.73
C VAL A 10 -4.77 11.60 3.82
N GLY A 11 -4.31 12.83 4.05
CA GLY A 11 -3.38 13.18 5.13
C GLY A 11 -1.90 13.22 4.72
N ALA A 12 -1.56 12.87 3.48
CA ALA A 12 -0.26 13.21 2.89
C ALA A 12 -0.40 14.50 2.08
N GLU A 13 0.52 15.44 2.23
CA GLU A 13 0.53 16.68 1.46
C GLU A 13 1.36 16.58 0.18
N SER A 14 2.29 15.62 0.14
CA SER A 14 3.24 15.37 -0.92
C SER A 14 3.49 13.87 -1.11
N VAL A 15 4.22 13.51 -2.18
CA VAL A 15 4.66 12.11 -2.42
C VAL A 15 5.69 11.71 -1.38
N GLU A 16 6.55 12.65 -0.99
CA GLU A 16 7.57 12.50 0.03
C GLU A 16 6.95 12.16 1.39
N ASP A 17 5.87 12.84 1.79
CA ASP A 17 5.16 12.55 3.05
C ASP A 17 4.63 11.12 3.08
N LEU A 18 4.05 10.66 1.96
CA LEU A 18 3.58 9.29 1.84
C LEU A 18 4.75 8.30 1.92
N ALA A 19 5.88 8.60 1.28
CA ALA A 19 7.07 7.77 1.33
C ALA A 19 7.63 7.66 2.75
N GLU A 20 7.72 8.77 3.49
CA GLU A 20 8.13 8.78 4.90
C GLU A 20 7.20 7.95 5.78
N TRP A 21 5.88 8.08 5.57
CA TRP A 21 4.89 7.28 6.28
C TRP A 21 5.07 5.77 6.01
N GLN A 22 5.30 5.39 4.75
CA GLN A 22 5.54 3.99 4.35
C GLN A 22 6.83 3.43 4.95
N ILE A 23 7.91 4.23 5.01
CA ILE A 23 9.16 3.85 5.69
C ILE A 23 8.90 3.63 7.18
N GLY A 24 8.13 4.51 7.82
CA GLY A 24 7.72 4.38 9.22
C GLY A 24 6.87 3.13 9.49
N GLN A 25 5.97 2.78 8.56
CA GLN A 25 5.20 1.54 8.60
C GLN A 25 6.12 0.31 8.54
N LEU A 26 7.08 0.28 7.61
CA LEU A 26 8.01 -0.83 7.43
C LEU A 26 8.89 -1.03 8.68
N LYS A 27 9.45 0.05 9.22
CA LYS A 27 10.24 0.03 10.46
C LYS A 27 9.46 -0.56 11.64
N ARG A 28 8.17 -0.20 11.77
CA ARG A 28 7.28 -0.75 12.82
C ARG A 28 7.03 -2.25 12.61
N ALA A 29 6.74 -2.67 11.38
CA ALA A 29 6.51 -4.08 11.04
C ALA A 29 7.76 -4.96 11.27
N GLN A 30 8.95 -4.45 10.95
CA GLN A 30 10.22 -5.15 11.18
C GLN A 30 10.51 -5.36 12.67
N LYS A 31 10.23 -4.35 13.51
CA LYS A 31 10.42 -4.42 14.97
C LYS A 31 9.37 -5.30 15.67
N ALA A 32 8.23 -5.55 15.04
CA ALA A 32 7.18 -6.37 15.61
C ALA A 32 7.62 -7.84 15.73
N LYS A 33 7.72 -8.32 16.98
CA LYS A 33 8.02 -9.73 17.31
C LYS A 33 6.87 -10.70 17.01
N ALA A 34 5.68 -10.18 16.72
CA ALA A 34 4.47 -10.98 16.66
C ALA A 34 4.40 -11.87 15.41
N ARG A 35 4.00 -13.15 15.59
CA ARG A 35 3.65 -14.08 14.49
C ARG A 35 2.45 -13.62 13.65
N SER A 36 1.73 -12.59 14.10
CA SER A 36 0.52 -12.06 13.48
C SER A 36 0.78 -11.01 12.38
N ILE A 37 2.03 -10.59 12.16
CA ILE A 37 2.40 -9.70 11.06
C ILE A 37 2.76 -10.55 9.84
N HIS A 38 2.08 -10.31 8.72
CA HIS A 38 2.36 -11.04 7.48
C HIS A 38 3.80 -10.76 7.02
N PRO A 39 4.58 -11.77 6.57
CA PRO A 39 5.98 -11.58 6.18
C PRO A 39 6.19 -10.44 5.17
N GLN A 40 5.29 -10.28 4.21
CA GLN A 40 5.35 -9.23 3.19
C GLN A 40 5.25 -7.81 3.78
N GLN A 41 4.62 -7.64 4.95
CA GLN A 41 4.57 -6.34 5.63
C GLN A 41 5.92 -5.93 6.21
N LYS A 42 6.89 -6.86 6.31
CA LYS A 42 8.25 -6.58 6.78
C LYS A 42 9.21 -6.18 5.65
N THR A 43 8.84 -6.46 4.40
CA THR A 43 9.67 -6.19 3.21
C THR A 43 9.08 -5.13 2.30
N HIS A 44 7.75 -4.96 2.29
CA HIS A 44 7.06 -3.99 1.43
C HIS A 44 6.08 -3.12 2.25
N PRO A 45 5.87 -1.85 1.84
CA PRO A 45 4.72 -1.08 2.27
C PRO A 45 3.44 -1.82 1.91
N VAL A 46 2.46 -1.81 2.82
CA VAL A 46 1.16 -2.41 2.58
C VAL A 46 0.04 -1.40 2.72
N CYS A 47 -0.92 -1.48 1.81
CA CYS A 47 -2.18 -0.75 1.93
C CYS A 47 -3.22 -1.65 2.61
N GLY A 48 -3.53 -1.36 3.87
CA GLY A 48 -4.65 -2.01 4.55
C GLY A 48 -5.96 -1.72 3.82
N THR A 49 -6.76 -2.75 3.56
CA THR A 49 -8.07 -2.62 2.94
C THR A 49 -9.10 -3.43 3.72
N ARG A 50 -10.26 -2.84 3.99
CA ARG A 50 -11.40 -3.58 4.57
C ARG A 50 -12.10 -4.44 3.52
N MET A 51 -12.05 -4.02 2.25
CA MET A 51 -12.65 -4.72 1.13
C MET A 51 -11.56 -5.30 0.24
N TRP A 52 -11.60 -6.60 0.01
CA TRP A 52 -10.66 -7.29 -0.86
C TRP A 52 -11.09 -7.16 -2.33
N PRO A 53 -10.16 -7.00 -3.28
CA PRO A 53 -10.49 -6.94 -4.71
C PRO A 53 -11.14 -8.23 -5.19
N LYS A 54 -12.29 -8.14 -5.87
CA LYS A 54 -12.99 -9.30 -6.46
C LYS A 54 -12.26 -9.91 -7.66
N ARG A 55 -11.42 -9.11 -8.34
CA ARG A 55 -10.64 -9.49 -9.53
C ARG A 55 -9.14 -9.41 -9.19
N VAL A 56 -8.72 -10.19 -8.20
CA VAL A 56 -7.35 -10.11 -7.67
C VAL A 56 -6.33 -10.61 -8.70
N GLU A 57 -6.71 -11.61 -9.50
CA GLU A 57 -5.87 -12.22 -10.52
C GLU A 57 -5.51 -11.21 -11.61
N ASP A 58 -6.48 -10.41 -12.07
CA ASP A 58 -6.26 -9.35 -13.05
C ASP A 58 -5.36 -8.22 -12.51
N VAL A 59 -5.40 -7.95 -11.20
CA VAL A 59 -4.53 -6.97 -10.54
C VAL A 59 -3.11 -7.52 -10.41
N LEU A 60 -2.95 -8.80 -10.08
CA LEU A 60 -1.64 -9.45 -9.97
C LEU A 60 -1.01 -9.70 -11.35
N ALA A 61 -1.79 -9.72 -12.43
CA ALA A 61 -1.34 -9.83 -13.81
C ALA A 61 -0.73 -8.52 -14.36
N GLY A 62 0.24 -7.95 -13.64
CA GLY A 62 0.99 -6.75 -14.02
C GLY A 62 0.34 -5.42 -13.60
N GLY A 63 -0.65 -5.46 -12.71
CA GLY A 63 -1.32 -4.26 -12.18
C GLY A 63 -0.45 -3.45 -11.22
N SER A 64 -0.97 -2.30 -10.82
CA SER A 64 -0.30 -1.40 -9.88
C SER A 64 -1.31 -0.70 -8.98
N LEU A 65 -0.84 -0.27 -7.80
CA LEU A 65 -1.60 0.56 -6.87
C LEU A 65 -1.11 2.01 -6.99
N TYR A 66 -2.00 2.89 -7.43
CA TYR A 66 -1.74 4.33 -7.55
C TYR A 66 -2.38 5.09 -6.41
N TRP A 67 -1.69 6.14 -5.97
CA TRP A 67 -2.15 7.04 -4.92
C TRP A 67 -2.50 8.39 -5.51
N VAL A 68 -3.71 8.87 -5.21
CA VAL A 68 -4.13 10.22 -5.56
C VAL A 68 -3.84 11.14 -4.38
N ILE A 69 -3.00 12.16 -4.60
CA ILE A 69 -2.64 13.19 -3.62
C ILE A 69 -3.00 14.55 -4.25
N LYS A 70 -3.91 15.29 -3.61
CA LYS A 70 -4.37 16.62 -4.08
C LYS A 70 -4.77 16.64 -5.57
N GLY A 71 -5.34 15.55 -6.07
CA GLY A 71 -5.81 15.42 -7.47
C GLY A 71 -4.75 14.95 -8.47
N VAL A 72 -3.53 14.68 -8.03
CA VAL A 72 -2.43 14.14 -8.86
C VAL A 72 -2.25 12.65 -8.60
N ILE A 73 -1.93 11.87 -9.65
CA ILE A 73 -1.75 10.41 -9.63
C ILE A 73 -0.41 9.99 -10.21
#